data_AF-A0A932KWC9-F1
#
_entry.id   AF-A0A932KWC9-F1
#
_cell.length_a   1.000
_cell.length_b   1.000
_cell.length_c   1.000
_cell.angle_alpha   90.00
_cell.angle_beta   90.00
_cell.angle_gamma   90.00
#
_symmetry.space_group_name_H-M   'P 1'
#
loop_
_entity.id
_entity.type
_entity.pdbx_description
1 polymer ?
#
loop_
_entity_poly.entity_id
_entity_poly.type
_entity_poly.pdbx_seq_one_letter_code
_entity_poly.pdbx_strand_id
1 'polypeptide(L)' 'MDDIDLAAERTDMLNAAAIQAVLERAESAPSTGICRACNETIEEERLRANPYAKHCRDCADEAEARAQMTRRCGPR' A
#
# COMPACT_ATOMS: atom_id res chain seq x y z
N MET A 1 12.26 -26.61 21.08
CA MET A 1 12.42 -25.70 19.94
C MET A 1 12.91 -26.53 18.79
N ASP A 2 11.95 -27.03 18.03
CA ASP A 2 12.22 -27.76 16.79
C ASP A 2 12.29 -26.77 15.60
N ASP A 3 12.48 -27.30 14.41
CA ASP A 3 12.53 -26.54 13.16
C ASP A 3 11.19 -25.85 12.85
N ILE A 4 10.07 -26.43 13.29
CA ILE A 4 8.73 -25.87 13.13
C ILE A 4 8.57 -24.64 14.02
N ASP A 5 8.96 -24.72 15.29
CA ASP A 5 8.94 -23.61 16.24
C ASP A 5 9.73 -22.41 15.68
N LEU A 6 10.95 -22.66 15.19
CA LEU A 6 11.82 -21.61 14.64
C LEU A 6 11.22 -20.97 13.36
N ALA A 7 10.59 -21.77 12.49
CA ALA A 7 9.92 -21.26 11.31
C ALA A 7 8.71 -20.38 11.66
N ALA A 8 7.96 -20.78 12.69
CA ALA A 8 6.81 -20.01 13.18
C ALA A 8 7.25 -18.65 13.73
N GLU A 9 8.26 -18.61 14.60
CA GLU A 9 8.80 -17.36 15.15
C GLU A 9 9.28 -16.42 14.04
N ARG A 10 9.99 -16.95 13.05
CA ARG A 10 10.46 -16.16 11.91
C ARG A 10 9.30 -15.58 11.10
N THR A 11 8.25 -16.36 10.88
CA THR A 11 7.06 -15.92 10.16
C THR A 11 6.36 -14.79 10.93
N ASP A 12 6.27 -14.91 12.25
CA ASP A 12 5.67 -13.90 13.11
C ASP A 12 6.43 -12.57 13.05
N MET A 13 7.77 -12.61 13.14
CA MET A 13 8.62 -11.42 12.99
C MET A 13 8.44 -10.73 11.62
N LEU A 14 8.38 -11.51 10.53
CA LEU A 14 8.19 -10.98 9.19
C LEU A 14 6.80 -10.35 9.03
N ASN A 15 5.77 -10.99 9.58
CA ASN A 15 4.40 -10.48 9.57
C ASN A 15 4.30 -9.18 10.35
N ALA A 16 4.85 -9.13 11.56
CA ALA A 16 4.86 -7.91 12.38
C ALA A 16 5.55 -6.76 11.63
N ALA A 17 6.72 -7.00 11.04
CA ALA A 17 7.43 -6.00 10.25
C ALA A 17 6.63 -5.53 9.02
N ALA A 18 5.98 -6.45 8.31
CA ALA A 18 5.15 -6.11 7.16
C ALA A 18 3.92 -5.27 7.54
N ILE A 19 3.27 -5.58 8.66
CA ILE A 19 2.14 -4.81 9.19
C ILE A 19 2.58 -3.40 9.58
N GLN A 20 3.68 -3.26 10.34
CA GLN A 20 4.20 -1.95 10.73
C GLN A 20 4.51 -1.07 9.51
N ALA A 21 5.18 -1.64 8.51
CA ALA A 21 5.51 -0.91 7.27
C ALA A 21 4.27 -0.46 6.47
N VAL A 22 3.10 -1.06 6.67
CA VAL A 22 1.83 -0.60 6.08
C VAL A 22 1.20 0.50 6.92
N LEU A 23 1.20 0.36 8.25
CA LEU A 23 0.65 1.35 9.17
C LEU A 23 1.39 2.69 9.09
N GLU A 24 2.73 2.67 9.04
CA GLU A 24 3.54 3.88 8.90
C GLU A 24 3.23 4.66 7.61
N ARG A 25 2.78 3.97 6.54
CA ARG A 25 2.36 4.64 5.30
C ARG A 25 1.03 5.39 5.45
N ALA A 26 0.17 4.96 6.37
CA ALA A 26 -1.14 5.55 6.62
C ALA A 26 -1.05 6.83 7.47
N GLU A 27 -0.05 6.96 8.34
CA GLU A 27 0.16 8.12 9.23
C GLU A 27 0.66 9.39 8.51
N SER A 28 0.66 9.41 7.18
CA SER A 28 1.07 10.59 6.41
C SER A 28 0.09 11.76 6.56
N ALA A 29 0.51 12.97 6.19
CA ALA A 29 -0.39 14.13 6.17
C ALA A 29 -1.61 13.88 5.26
N PRO A 30 -2.80 14.40 5.63
CA PRO A 30 -4.00 14.28 4.80
C PRO A 30 -3.76 14.86 3.41
N SER A 31 -4.49 14.30 2.43
CA SER A 31 -4.41 14.71 1.05
C SER A 31 -4.81 16.17 0.88
N THR A 32 -4.18 16.84 -0.08
CA THR A 32 -4.59 18.17 -0.54
C THR A 32 -5.87 18.13 -1.36
N GLY A 33 -6.39 16.94 -1.66
CA GLY A 33 -7.54 16.72 -2.53
C GLY A 33 -7.18 16.73 -4.03
N ILE A 34 -5.89 16.79 -4.38
CA ILE A 34 -5.41 16.79 -5.77
C ILE A 34 -4.59 15.52 -6.03
N CYS A 35 -4.89 14.83 -7.12
CA CYS A 35 -4.17 13.64 -7.55
C CYS A 35 -2.73 13.99 -7.91
N ARG A 36 -1.75 13.25 -7.38
CA ARG A 36 -0.33 13.46 -7.69
C ARG A 36 0.12 12.99 -9.07
N ALA A 37 -0.74 12.29 -9.82
CA ALA A 37 -0.41 11.71 -11.11
C ALA A 37 -1.01 12.52 -12.28
N CYS A 38 -2.32 12.78 -12.26
CA CYS A 38 -3.01 13.54 -13.31
C CYS A 38 -3.30 15.00 -12.93
N ASN A 39 -3.03 15.42 -11.69
CA ASN A 39 -3.32 16.78 -11.19
C ASN A 39 -4.80 17.18 -11.14
N GLU A 40 -5.72 16.22 -11.30
CA GLU A 40 -7.16 16.42 -11.13
C GLU A 40 -7.60 16.30 -9.67
N THR A 41 -8.82 16.74 -9.36
CA THR A 41 -9.41 16.61 -8.03
C THR A 41 -9.68 15.14 -7.69
N ILE A 42 -9.43 14.76 -6.44
CA ILE A 42 -9.77 13.43 -5.93
C ILE A 42 -11.23 13.43 -5.49
N GLU A 43 -11.97 12.42 -5.91
CA GLU A 43 -13.37 12.20 -5.53
C GLU A 43 -13.59 12.37 -4.01
N GLU A 44 -14.61 13.16 -3.65
CA GLU A 44 -14.93 13.44 -2.25
C GLU A 44 -15.25 12.17 -1.45
N GLU A 45 -15.96 11.22 -2.07
CA GLU A 45 -16.25 9.92 -1.47
C GLU A 45 -14.95 9.18 -1.12
N ARG A 46 -13.94 9.27 -1.99
CA ARG A 46 -12.64 8.65 -1.76
C ARG A 46 -11.87 9.32 -0.64
N LEU A 47 -11.87 10.66 -0.57
CA LEU A 47 -11.23 11.39 0.52
C LEU A 47 -11.94 11.15 1.85
N ARG A 48 -13.26 10.96 1.84
CA ARG A 48 -14.04 10.60 3.03
C ARG A 48 -13.69 9.20 3.54
N ALA A 49 -13.54 8.24 2.63
CA ALA A 49 -13.15 6.87 2.97
C ALA A 49 -11.66 6.76 3.34
N ASN A 50 -10.80 7.52 2.65
CA ASN A 50 -9.36 7.56 2.86
C ASN A 50 -8.86 9.02 2.75
N PRO A 51 -8.75 9.73 3.88
CA PRO A 51 -8.26 11.12 3.92
C PRO A 51 -6.84 11.29 3.39
N TYR A 52 -6.08 10.20 3.29
CA TYR A 52 -4.67 10.18 2.88
C TYR A 52 -4.49 9.76 1.41
N ALA A 53 -5.59 9.67 0.63
CA ALA A 53 -5.54 9.26 -0.76
C ALA A 53 -4.65 10.20 -1.61
N LYS A 54 -3.60 9.64 -2.24
CA LYS A 54 -2.63 10.39 -3.05
C LYS A 54 -3.01 10.51 -4.53
N HIS A 55 -3.95 9.69 -4.99
CA HIS A 55 -4.35 9.61 -6.40
C HIS A 55 -5.88 9.62 -6.53
N CYS A 56 -6.41 9.98 -7.71
CA CYS A 56 -7.79 9.72 -8.11
C CYS A 56 -7.97 8.22 -8.39
N ARG A 57 -9.22 7.76 -8.50
CA ARG A 57 -9.56 6.33 -8.61
C ARG A 57 -8.77 5.67 -9.75
N ASP A 58 -8.85 6.25 -10.94
CA ASP A 58 -8.27 5.67 -12.15
C ASP A 58 -6.74 5.54 -12.04
N CYS A 59 -6.05 6.61 -11.63
CA CYS A 59 -4.60 6.57 -11.44
C CYS A 59 -4.16 5.57 -10.36
N ALA A 60 -4.99 5.30 -9.35
CA ALA A 60 -4.68 4.28 -8.36
C ALA A 60 -4.86 2.87 -8.93
N ASP A 61 -5.94 2.62 -9.67
CA ASP A 61 -6.22 1.33 -10.31
C ASP A 61 -5.11 0.98 -11.31
N GLU A 62 -4.66 1.95 -12.10
CA GLU A 62 -3.52 1.80 -13.01
C GLU A 62 -2.21 1.51 -12.27
N ALA A 63 -1.95 2.22 -11.17
CA ALA A 63 -0.75 2.01 -10.35
C ALA A 63 -0.75 0.60 -9.74
N GLU A 64 -1.91 0.12 -9.28
CA GLU A 64 -2.07 -1.24 -8.74
C GLU A 64 -1.90 -2.30 -9.83
N ALA A 65 -2.50 -2.11 -11.01
CA ALA A 65 -2.33 -3.01 -12.14
C ALA A 65 -0.86 -3.12 -12.57
N ARG A 66 -0.15 -1.97 -12.67
CA ARG A 66 1.28 -1.94 -12.98
C ARG A 66 2.11 -2.64 -11.91
N ALA A 67 1.83 -2.40 -10.63
CA ALA A 67 2.51 -3.07 -9.53
C ALA A 67 2.25 -4.59 -9.51
N GLN A 68 1.05 -5.04 -9.86
CA GLN A 68 0.75 -6.47 -10.01
C GLN A 68 1.53 -7.08 -11.16
N MET A 69 1.63 -6.39 -12.31
CA MET A 69 2.42 -6.87 -13.44
C MET A 69 3.91 -6.98 -13.09
N THR A 70 4.49 -5.99 -12.39
CA THR A 70 5.91 -6.06 -11.98
C THR A 70 6.17 -7.19 -10.99
N ARG A 71 5.25 -7.45 -10.07
CA ARG A 71 5.36 -8.56 -9.10
C ARG A 71 5.21 -9.94 -9.73
N ARG A 72 4.53 -10.04 -10.88
CA ARG A 72 4.33 -11.31 -11.61
C ARG A 72 5.56 -11.73 -12.41
N CYS A 73 6.47 -10.80 -12.69
CA CYS A 73 7.78 -11.11 -13.26
C CYS A 73 8.74 -11.48 -12.11
N GLY A 74 9.10 -12.77 -11.99
CA GLY A 74 10.18 -13.21 -11.10
C GLY A 74 11.52 -12.51 -11.44
N PRO A 75 12.54 -12.62 -10.56
CA PRO A 75 13.84 -12.01 -10.82
C PRO A 75 14.37 -12.45 -12.19
N ARG A 76 14.75 -11.47 -13.03
CA ARG A 76 15.43 -11.74 -14.30
C ARG A 76 16.86 -12.16 -14.05
#